data_AF-A0A1G5HZV7-F1
#
_entry.id   AF-A0A1G5HZV7-F1
#
_cell.length_a   1.000
_cell.length_b   1.000
_cell.length_c   1.000
_cell.angle_alpha   90.00
_cell.angle_beta   90.00
_cell.angle_gamma   90.00
#
_symmetry.space_group_name_H-M   'P 1'
#
loop_
_entity.id
_entity.type
_entity.pdbx_description
1 polymer ?
#
loop_
_entity_poly.entity_id
_entity_poly.type
_entity_poly.pdbx_seq_one_letter_code
_entity_poly.pdbx_strand_id
1 'polypeptide(L)'
;MAELNLKKLSRAELLEMMISFSEEAEAAKQHEAELKEELEKEKMILQHDFAEERAQMLRNFDEEKAEMRAKFNEQKAQMQEKFDKDIAGLKARLEREKAQMQEQVDDKLFKMENSQSLAEASIKLGGIMESAQRAADLYVSTLKKSAEAEYKELMLEIETSRLKVKRAEELQLQKIAEKAGKTVEEVLEEASESENKNDSQEEIPVDITEAAREKTTKDKTSRKATVEKSTSRKTTAKKTTEDNIKEPRKSTSARKKKDE
;
A
#
# COMPACT_ATOMS: atom_id res chain seq x y z
N MET A 1 -58.52 73.00 -34.50
CA MET A 1 -58.39 74.40 -34.93
C MET A 1 -59.75 74.90 -35.40
N ALA A 2 -60.30 75.94 -34.77
CA ALA A 2 -61.49 76.61 -35.29
C ALA A 2 -61.08 77.57 -36.42
N GLU A 3 -61.87 77.65 -37.49
CA GLU A 3 -61.58 78.52 -38.65
C GLU A 3 -61.88 79.99 -38.34
N LEU A 4 -60.95 80.63 -37.63
CA LEU A 4 -61.02 82.03 -37.26
C LEU A 4 -60.79 82.91 -38.49
N ASN A 5 -61.81 83.69 -38.85
CA ASN A 5 -61.76 84.60 -39.98
C ASN A 5 -60.88 85.83 -39.65
N LEU A 6 -59.58 85.73 -39.96
CA LEU A 6 -58.56 86.77 -39.73
C LEU A 6 -58.95 88.18 -40.25
N LYS A 7 -59.85 88.27 -41.24
CA LYS A 7 -60.37 89.54 -41.78
C LYS A 7 -61.43 90.22 -40.90
N LYS A 8 -61.91 89.57 -39.84
CA LYS A 8 -62.96 90.08 -38.93
C LYS A 8 -62.47 90.39 -37.52
N LEU A 9 -61.26 89.97 -37.14
CA LEU A 9 -60.66 90.34 -35.86
C LEU A 9 -60.28 91.82 -35.86
N SER A 10 -60.37 92.46 -34.69
CA SER A 10 -59.75 93.76 -34.47
C SER A 10 -58.22 93.62 -34.49
N ARG A 11 -57.53 94.73 -34.75
CA ARG A 11 -56.06 94.77 -34.77
C ARG A 11 -55.44 94.37 -33.43
N ALA A 12 -56.13 94.60 -32.31
CA ALA A 12 -55.66 94.21 -30.98
C ALA A 12 -55.72 92.68 -30.79
N GLU A 13 -56.87 92.06 -31.05
CA GLU A 13 -57.07 90.60 -30.93
C GLU A 13 -56.13 89.82 -31.86
N LEU A 14 -55.86 90.35 -33.07
CA LEU A 14 -54.90 89.72 -33.98
C LEU A 14 -53.46 89.76 -33.45
N LEU A 15 -53.05 90.85 -32.81
CA LEU A 15 -51.72 90.97 -32.21
C LEU A 15 -51.59 90.08 -30.97
N GLU A 16 -52.61 90.01 -30.13
CA GLU A 16 -52.66 89.12 -28.97
C GLU A 16 -52.55 87.65 -29.39
N MET A 17 -53.27 87.24 -30.43
CA MET A 17 -53.17 85.90 -31.02
C MET A 17 -51.81 85.61 -31.67
N MET A 18 -51.16 86.62 -32.27
CA MET A 18 -49.79 86.46 -32.79
C MET A 18 -48.76 86.34 -31.66
N ILE A 19 -48.97 87.03 -30.53
CA ILE A 19 -48.12 86.91 -29.33
C ILE A 19 -48.32 85.52 -28.71
N SER A 20 -49.55 85.06 -28.49
CA SER A 20 -49.82 83.73 -27.93
C SER A 20 -49.25 82.60 -28.80
N PHE A 21 -49.38 82.69 -30.13
CA PHE A 21 -48.73 81.71 -31.02
C PHE A 21 -47.19 81.79 -31.00
N SER A 22 -46.61 82.96 -30.73
CA SER A 22 -45.15 83.09 -30.55
C SER A 22 -44.70 82.45 -29.24
N GLU A 23 -45.43 82.69 -28.15
CA GLU A 23 -45.17 82.11 -26.82
C GLU A 23 -45.36 80.58 -26.84
N GLU A 24 -46.43 80.08 -27.45
CA GLU A 24 -46.66 78.64 -27.67
C GLU A 24 -45.55 78.01 -28.54
N ALA A 25 -45.09 78.70 -29.58
CA ALA A 25 -44.01 78.22 -30.44
C ALA A 25 -42.63 78.25 -29.74
N GLU A 26 -42.40 79.16 -28.80
CA GLU A 26 -41.19 79.18 -27.96
C GLU A 26 -41.25 78.09 -26.89
N ALA A 27 -42.38 77.92 -26.19
CA ALA A 27 -42.59 76.83 -25.24
C ALA A 27 -42.45 75.44 -25.90
N ALA A 28 -43.01 75.26 -27.11
CA ALA A 28 -42.85 74.02 -27.86
C ALA A 28 -41.39 73.73 -28.23
N LYS A 29 -40.60 74.75 -28.60
CA LYS A 29 -39.16 74.59 -28.87
C LYS A 29 -38.35 74.28 -27.60
N GLN A 30 -38.70 74.88 -26.47
CA GLN A 30 -38.05 74.58 -25.18
C GLN A 30 -38.31 73.13 -24.79
N HIS A 31 -39.57 72.68 -24.83
CA HIS A 31 -39.94 71.29 -24.55
C HIS A 31 -39.31 70.29 -25.55
N GLU A 32 -39.18 70.65 -26.84
CA GLU A 32 -38.44 69.82 -27.82
C GLU A 32 -36.93 69.74 -27.50
N ALA A 33 -36.33 70.81 -26.97
CA ALA A 33 -34.93 70.83 -26.56
C ALA A 33 -34.70 70.00 -25.28
N GLU A 34 -35.58 70.13 -24.28
CA GLU A 34 -35.56 69.35 -23.04
C GLU A 34 -35.68 67.86 -23.33
N LEU A 35 -36.67 67.43 -24.12
CA LEU A 35 -36.84 66.03 -24.55
C LEU A 35 -35.62 65.48 -25.31
N LYS A 36 -34.94 66.32 -26.12
CA LYS A 36 -33.70 65.90 -26.80
C LYS A 36 -32.55 65.70 -25.81
N GLU A 37 -32.41 66.59 -24.83
CA GLU A 37 -31.38 66.48 -23.80
C GLU A 37 -31.61 65.25 -22.90
N GLU A 38 -32.86 64.94 -22.56
CA GLU A 38 -33.24 63.71 -21.83
C GLU A 38 -32.91 62.45 -22.64
N LEU A 39 -33.32 62.39 -23.92
CA LEU A 39 -33.02 61.26 -24.81
C LEU A 39 -31.50 61.06 -24.97
N GLU A 40 -30.74 62.15 -25.12
CA GLU A 40 -29.27 62.08 -25.19
C GLU A 40 -28.65 61.55 -23.88
N LYS A 41 -29.15 61.96 -22.71
CA LYS A 41 -28.73 61.42 -21.41
C LYS A 41 -29.05 59.93 -21.28
N GLU A 42 -30.28 59.52 -21.56
CA GLU A 42 -30.70 58.10 -21.52
C GLU A 42 -29.87 57.23 -22.47
N LYS A 43 -29.61 57.72 -23.69
CA LYS A 43 -28.76 57.05 -24.67
C LYS A 43 -27.32 56.89 -24.17
N MET A 44 -26.76 57.89 -23.50
CA MET A 44 -25.41 57.82 -22.92
C MET A 44 -25.35 56.85 -21.74
N ILE A 45 -26.36 56.82 -20.87
CA ILE A 45 -26.48 55.84 -19.78
C ILE A 45 -26.55 54.42 -20.37
N LEU A 46 -27.46 54.18 -21.32
CA LEU A 46 -27.62 52.88 -21.95
C LEU A 46 -26.32 52.39 -22.66
N GLN A 47 -25.57 53.30 -23.28
CA GLN A 47 -24.26 52.98 -23.87
C GLN A 47 -23.20 52.64 -22.81
N HIS A 48 -23.23 53.31 -21.67
CA HIS A 48 -22.36 53.03 -20.53
C HIS A 48 -22.67 51.66 -19.94
N ASP A 49 -23.94 51.37 -19.63
CA ASP A 49 -24.39 50.11 -19.04
C ASP A 49 -24.01 48.91 -19.92
N PHE A 50 -24.25 48.98 -21.24
CA PHE A 50 -23.81 47.94 -22.18
C PHE A 50 -22.28 47.77 -22.24
N ALA A 51 -21.51 48.85 -22.03
CA ALA A 51 -20.06 48.76 -21.97
C ALA A 51 -19.57 48.10 -20.67
N GLU A 52 -20.23 48.38 -19.54
CA GLU A 52 -19.95 47.75 -18.25
C GLU A 52 -20.33 46.27 -18.22
N GLU A 53 -21.53 45.90 -18.67
CA GLU A 53 -21.96 44.49 -18.78
C GLU A 53 -20.99 43.68 -19.65
N ARG A 54 -20.57 44.24 -20.79
CA ARG A 54 -19.60 43.61 -21.69
C ARG A 54 -18.23 43.47 -21.02
N ALA A 55 -17.78 44.48 -20.27
CA ALA A 55 -16.51 44.43 -19.55
C ALA A 55 -16.55 43.38 -18.42
N GLN A 56 -17.68 43.28 -17.70
CA GLN A 56 -17.89 42.26 -16.68
C GLN A 56 -17.91 40.85 -17.29
N MET A 57 -18.64 40.64 -18.38
CA MET A 57 -18.67 39.36 -19.09
C MET A 57 -17.27 38.93 -19.55
N LEU A 58 -16.46 39.86 -20.09
CA LEU A 58 -15.08 39.57 -20.49
C LEU A 58 -14.17 39.21 -19.30
N ARG A 59 -14.31 39.90 -18.16
CA ARG A 59 -13.58 39.56 -16.92
C ARG A 59 -13.93 38.15 -16.46
N ASN A 60 -15.22 37.82 -16.35
CA ASN A 60 -15.68 36.50 -15.95
C ASN A 60 -15.12 35.39 -16.86
N PHE A 61 -15.08 35.62 -18.18
CA PHE A 61 -14.49 34.66 -19.13
C PHE A 61 -12.98 34.47 -18.96
N ASP A 62 -12.21 35.53 -18.72
CA ASP A 62 -10.76 35.40 -18.50
C ASP A 62 -10.44 34.79 -17.12
N GLU A 63 -11.28 35.03 -16.11
CA GLU A 63 -11.22 34.38 -14.79
C GLU A 63 -11.51 32.87 -14.89
N GLU A 64 -12.64 32.45 -15.49
CA GLU A 64 -12.98 31.03 -15.70
C GLU A 64 -11.88 30.30 -16.49
N LYS A 65 -11.35 30.95 -17.53
CA LYS A 65 -10.24 30.44 -18.34
C LYS A 65 -8.93 30.35 -17.58
N ALA A 66 -8.67 31.24 -16.63
CA ALA A 66 -7.53 31.15 -15.72
C ALA A 66 -7.70 29.97 -14.75
N GLU A 67 -8.89 29.80 -14.16
CA GLU A 67 -9.20 28.63 -13.32
C GLU A 67 -9.06 27.30 -14.09
N MET A 68 -9.61 27.22 -15.29
CA MET A 68 -9.54 26.01 -16.12
C MET A 68 -8.09 25.66 -16.48
N ARG A 69 -7.25 26.67 -16.74
CA ARG A 69 -5.80 26.48 -16.92
C ARG A 69 -5.11 26.03 -15.63
N ALA A 70 -5.48 26.58 -14.47
CA ALA A 70 -4.94 26.17 -13.18
C ALA A 70 -5.29 24.71 -12.87
N LYS A 71 -6.57 24.34 -12.94
CA LYS A 71 -7.08 22.97 -12.75
C LYS A 71 -6.42 21.98 -13.72
N PHE A 72 -6.26 22.34 -14.99
CA PHE A 72 -5.58 21.49 -15.97
C PHE A 72 -4.09 21.30 -15.65
N ASN A 73 -3.38 22.37 -15.28
CA ASN A 73 -1.97 22.29 -14.88
C ASN A 73 -1.78 21.46 -13.61
N GLU A 74 -2.69 21.59 -12.64
CA GLU A 74 -2.69 20.77 -11.42
C GLU A 74 -2.89 19.29 -11.74
N GLN A 75 -3.92 18.92 -12.51
CA GLN A 75 -4.16 17.55 -12.94
C GLN A 75 -2.97 16.97 -13.72
N LYS A 76 -2.35 17.77 -14.60
CA LYS A 76 -1.14 17.40 -15.33
C LYS A 76 0.04 17.13 -14.38
N ALA A 77 0.25 17.98 -13.37
CA ALA A 77 1.30 17.78 -12.36
C ALA A 77 1.04 16.52 -11.52
N GLN A 78 -0.20 16.31 -11.05
CA GLN A 78 -0.58 15.10 -10.30
C GLN A 78 -0.40 13.81 -11.13
N MET A 79 -0.70 13.83 -12.43
CA MET A 79 -0.43 12.68 -13.31
C MET A 79 1.07 12.47 -13.53
N GLN A 80 1.83 13.54 -13.75
CA GLN A 80 3.28 13.45 -13.92
C GLN A 80 3.94 12.85 -12.67
N GLU A 81 3.58 13.32 -11.47
CA GLU A 81 4.11 12.80 -10.20
C GLU A 81 3.79 11.30 -10.00
N LYS A 82 2.60 10.85 -10.42
CA LYS A 82 2.25 9.41 -10.40
C LYS A 82 3.14 8.61 -11.34
N PHE A 83 3.30 9.06 -12.59
CA PHE A 83 4.18 8.38 -13.55
C PHE A 83 5.65 8.38 -13.09
N ASP A 84 6.14 9.47 -12.49
CA ASP A 84 7.51 9.55 -11.98
C ASP A 84 7.72 8.58 -10.80
N LYS A 85 6.73 8.45 -9.89
CA LYS A 85 6.73 7.45 -8.82
C LYS A 85 6.70 6.01 -9.36
N ASP A 86 5.87 5.73 -10.36
CA ASP A 86 5.78 4.41 -10.98
C ASP A 86 7.10 4.04 -11.69
N ILE A 87 7.69 4.97 -12.44
CA ILE A 87 8.99 4.81 -13.10
C ILE A 87 10.11 4.57 -12.06
N ALA A 88 10.13 5.33 -10.96
CA ALA A 88 11.09 5.15 -9.88
C ALA A 88 10.91 3.79 -9.19
N GLY A 89 9.67 3.38 -8.91
CA GLY A 89 9.34 2.07 -8.33
C GLY A 89 9.75 0.90 -9.22
N LEU A 90 9.49 0.99 -10.52
CA LEU A 90 9.92 -0.01 -11.51
C LEU A 90 11.44 -0.09 -11.64
N LYS A 91 12.15 1.04 -11.68
CA LYS A 91 13.62 1.08 -11.66
C LYS A 91 14.20 0.42 -10.41
N ALA A 92 13.73 0.83 -9.22
CA ALA A 92 14.18 0.28 -7.94
C ALA A 92 13.86 -1.23 -7.81
N ARG A 93 12.77 -1.71 -8.41
CA ARG A 93 12.47 -3.14 -8.49
C ARG A 93 13.46 -3.87 -9.41
N LEU A 94 13.68 -3.36 -10.61
CA LEU A 94 14.61 -3.93 -11.59
C LEU A 94 16.05 -3.97 -11.05
N GLU A 95 16.48 -2.93 -10.34
CA GLU A 95 17.79 -2.88 -9.67
C GLU A 95 17.93 -3.95 -8.58
N ARG A 96 16.89 -4.18 -7.76
CA ARG A 96 16.89 -5.28 -6.77
C ARG A 96 16.91 -6.66 -7.44
N GLU A 97 16.09 -6.87 -8.47
CA GLU A 97 16.07 -8.13 -9.22
C GLU A 97 17.43 -8.39 -9.89
N LYS A 98 18.07 -7.36 -10.45
CA LYS A 98 19.44 -7.44 -10.99
C LYS A 98 20.47 -7.76 -9.91
N ALA A 99 20.41 -7.11 -8.74
CA ALA A 99 21.32 -7.36 -7.63
C ALA A 99 21.19 -8.79 -7.09
N GLN A 100 19.97 -9.29 -6.89
CA GLN A 100 19.71 -10.67 -6.45
C GLN A 100 20.17 -11.70 -7.50
N MET A 101 19.99 -11.42 -8.79
CA MET A 101 20.50 -12.30 -9.86
C MET A 101 22.02 -12.28 -9.92
N GLN A 102 22.67 -11.15 -9.66
CA GLN A 102 24.12 -11.05 -9.56
C GLN A 102 24.65 -11.83 -8.36
N GLU A 103 24.09 -11.61 -7.16
CA GLU A 103 24.40 -12.36 -5.94
C GLU A 103 24.25 -13.87 -6.13
N GLN A 104 23.16 -14.34 -6.76
CA GLN A 104 22.97 -15.75 -7.09
C GLN A 104 23.97 -16.31 -8.13
N VAL A 105 24.55 -15.47 -8.99
CA VAL A 105 25.60 -15.87 -9.93
C VAL A 105 26.94 -15.92 -9.20
N ASP A 106 27.25 -14.90 -8.41
CA ASP A 106 28.48 -14.79 -7.63
C ASP A 106 28.58 -15.93 -6.59
N ASP A 107 27.48 -16.26 -5.90
CA ASP A 107 27.37 -17.44 -5.01
C ASP A 107 27.68 -18.76 -5.74
N LYS A 108 27.18 -18.92 -6.97
CA LYS A 108 27.39 -20.12 -7.78
C LYS A 108 28.84 -20.21 -8.27
N LEU A 109 29.42 -19.07 -8.70
CA LEU A 109 30.83 -18.98 -9.05
C LEU A 109 31.71 -19.30 -7.85
N PHE A 110 31.44 -18.72 -6.68
CA PHE A 110 32.15 -19.00 -5.44
C PHE A 110 32.07 -20.49 -5.05
N LYS A 111 30.90 -21.13 -5.19
CA LYS A 111 30.77 -22.58 -4.97
C LYS A 111 31.56 -23.44 -5.98
N MET A 112 31.73 -22.97 -7.21
CA MET A 112 32.55 -23.63 -8.22
C MET A 112 34.05 -23.43 -7.96
N GLU A 113 34.49 -22.22 -7.65
CA GLU A 113 35.89 -21.89 -7.34
C GLU A 113 36.39 -22.63 -6.08
N ASN A 114 35.54 -22.74 -5.05
CA ASN A 114 35.84 -23.49 -3.83
C ASN A 114 35.51 -25.00 -3.94
N SER A 115 35.50 -25.55 -5.15
CA SER A 115 35.37 -27.00 -5.38
C SER A 115 36.63 -27.54 -6.05
N GLN A 116 37.20 -28.61 -5.50
CA GLN A 116 38.44 -29.21 -5.99
C GLN A 116 38.21 -30.11 -7.22
N SER A 117 36.93 -30.41 -7.53
CA SER A 117 36.53 -31.28 -8.64
C SER A 117 35.15 -30.89 -9.18
N LEU A 118 34.94 -31.09 -10.48
CA LEU A 118 33.65 -30.89 -11.16
C LEU A 118 32.50 -31.72 -10.53
N ALA A 119 32.82 -32.89 -9.96
CA ALA A 119 31.84 -33.70 -9.24
C ALA A 119 31.41 -33.03 -7.91
N GLU A 120 32.34 -32.40 -7.21
CA GLU A 120 32.04 -31.64 -5.99
C GLU A 120 31.28 -30.34 -6.32
N ALA A 121 31.68 -29.64 -7.40
CA ALA A 121 31.00 -28.46 -7.91
C ALA A 121 29.51 -28.73 -8.17
N SER A 122 29.20 -29.82 -8.88
CA SER A 122 27.83 -30.16 -9.24
C SER A 122 26.98 -30.58 -8.04
N ILE A 123 27.57 -31.22 -7.01
CA ILE A 123 26.90 -31.52 -5.73
C ILE A 123 26.59 -30.23 -4.94
N LYS A 124 27.54 -29.29 -4.84
CA LYS A 124 27.37 -27.99 -4.15
C LYS A 124 26.40 -27.05 -4.86
N LEU A 125 26.39 -27.05 -6.19
CA LEU A 125 25.44 -26.30 -7.01
C LEU A 125 24.02 -26.87 -6.92
N GLY A 126 23.89 -28.20 -6.83
CA GLY A 126 22.61 -28.89 -6.70
C GLY A 126 21.93 -28.77 -5.32
N GLY A 127 22.61 -28.23 -4.30
CA GLY A 127 22.07 -28.09 -2.95
C GLY A 127 21.89 -29.42 -2.19
N ILE A 128 22.50 -30.50 -2.68
CA ILE A 128 22.32 -31.86 -2.14
C ILE A 128 23.00 -31.99 -0.77
N MET A 129 24.15 -31.33 -0.58
CA MET A 129 24.84 -31.30 0.71
C MET A 129 24.08 -30.48 1.76
N GLU A 130 23.61 -29.27 1.45
CA GLU A 130 22.88 -28.45 2.43
C GLU A 130 21.53 -29.08 2.81
N SER A 131 20.85 -29.75 1.87
CA SER A 131 19.61 -30.47 2.18
C SER A 131 19.85 -31.73 3.02
N ALA A 132 20.93 -32.48 2.77
CA ALA A 132 21.34 -33.60 3.62
C ALA A 132 21.74 -33.16 5.03
N GLN A 133 22.49 -32.05 5.17
CA GLN A 133 22.84 -31.46 6.47
C GLN A 133 21.59 -31.05 7.26
N ARG A 134 20.66 -30.30 6.65
CA ARG A 134 19.39 -29.93 7.30
C ARG A 134 18.57 -31.15 7.74
N ALA A 135 18.56 -32.23 6.97
CA ALA A 135 17.87 -33.46 7.33
C ALA A 135 18.53 -34.14 8.55
N ALA A 136 19.87 -34.16 8.61
CA ALA A 136 20.62 -34.67 9.76
C ALA A 136 20.40 -33.80 11.02
N ASP A 137 20.47 -32.47 10.90
CA ASP A 137 20.20 -31.53 11.99
C ASP A 137 18.79 -31.71 12.56
N LEU A 138 17.79 -31.85 11.66
CA LEU A 138 16.40 -32.08 12.04
C LEU A 138 16.26 -33.41 12.79
N TYR A 139 16.89 -34.49 12.29
CA TYR A 139 16.90 -35.80 12.97
C TYR A 139 17.54 -35.72 14.37
N VAL A 140 18.71 -35.09 14.51
CA VAL A 140 19.38 -34.88 15.81
C VAL A 140 18.48 -34.05 16.74
N SER A 141 17.81 -33.01 16.23
CA SER A 141 16.88 -32.21 17.01
C SER A 141 15.66 -33.00 17.49
N THR A 142 15.16 -33.95 16.69
CA THR A 142 14.06 -34.83 17.10
C THR A 142 14.48 -35.85 18.14
N LEU A 143 15.67 -36.45 18.01
CA LEU A 143 16.21 -37.37 19.02
C LEU A 143 16.40 -36.68 20.37
N LYS A 144 16.98 -35.47 20.40
CA LYS A 144 17.12 -34.68 21.63
C LYS A 144 15.77 -34.39 22.29
N LYS A 145 14.77 -33.98 21.51
CA LYS A 145 13.41 -33.73 22.02
C LYS A 145 12.73 -34.99 22.55
N SER A 146 12.95 -36.15 21.93
CA SER A 146 12.45 -37.46 22.42
C SER A 146 13.09 -37.79 23.76
N ALA A 147 14.42 -37.78 23.85
CA ALA A 147 15.17 -38.06 25.07
C ALA A 147 14.83 -37.10 26.22
N GLU A 148 14.63 -35.80 25.93
CA GLU A 148 14.17 -34.82 26.91
C GLU A 148 12.73 -35.07 27.40
N ALA A 149 11.85 -35.62 26.56
CA ALA A 149 10.49 -35.97 26.92
C ALA A 149 10.46 -37.26 27.77
N GLU A 150 11.16 -38.31 27.32
CA GLU A 150 11.35 -39.57 28.03
C GLU A 150 11.97 -39.36 29.43
N TYR A 151 12.98 -38.48 29.53
CA TYR A 151 13.59 -38.13 30.82
C TYR A 151 12.59 -37.43 31.77
N LYS A 152 11.73 -36.55 31.26
CA LYS A 152 10.69 -35.88 32.07
C LYS A 152 9.62 -36.87 32.51
N GLU A 153 9.21 -37.80 31.65
CA GLU A 153 8.26 -38.87 31.97
C GLU A 153 8.83 -39.79 33.07
N LEU A 154 10.08 -40.22 32.94
CA LEU A 154 10.79 -41.02 33.94
C LEU A 154 10.90 -40.30 35.30
N MET A 155 11.20 -38.99 35.31
CA MET A 155 11.26 -38.22 36.55
C MET A 155 9.90 -38.15 37.25
N LEU A 156 8.80 -37.98 36.51
CA LEU A 156 7.44 -38.03 37.06
C LEU A 156 7.07 -39.44 37.57
N GLU A 157 7.54 -40.51 36.91
CA GLU A 157 7.36 -41.88 37.39
C GLU A 157 8.13 -42.14 38.69
N ILE A 158 9.34 -41.61 38.83
CA ILE A 158 10.14 -41.68 40.06
C ILE A 158 9.46 -40.92 41.21
N GLU A 159 8.89 -39.74 40.96
CA GLU A 159 8.16 -38.98 41.98
C GLU A 159 6.86 -39.68 42.40
N THR A 160 6.07 -40.18 41.44
CA THR A 160 4.82 -40.89 41.75
C THR A 160 5.05 -42.24 42.42
N SER A 161 6.12 -42.96 42.10
CA SER A 161 6.52 -44.18 42.81
C SER A 161 7.02 -43.89 44.23
N ARG A 162 7.85 -42.86 44.44
CA ARG A 162 8.22 -42.39 45.79
C ARG A 162 7.01 -42.01 46.64
N LEU A 163 6.01 -41.34 46.07
CA LEU A 163 4.75 -41.03 46.78
C LEU A 163 3.91 -42.27 47.12
N LYS A 164 3.90 -43.29 46.25
CA LYS A 164 3.24 -44.58 46.52
C LYS A 164 3.95 -45.34 47.66
N VAL A 165 5.29 -45.33 47.67
CA VAL A 165 6.11 -45.95 48.73
C VAL A 165 5.84 -45.26 50.07
N LYS A 166 5.93 -43.93 50.15
CA LYS A 166 5.62 -43.17 51.38
C LYS A 166 4.22 -43.46 51.93
N ARG A 167 3.19 -43.49 51.07
CA ARG A 167 1.83 -43.86 51.50
C ARG A 167 1.73 -45.31 51.97
N ALA A 168 2.50 -46.22 51.39
CA ALA A 168 2.55 -47.61 51.85
C ALA A 168 3.25 -47.73 53.21
N GLU A 169 4.33 -46.97 53.44
CA GLU A 169 5.02 -46.84 54.72
C GLU A 169 4.08 -46.25 55.79
N GLU A 170 3.42 -45.12 55.51
CA GLU A 170 2.40 -44.51 56.38
C GLU A 170 1.27 -45.50 56.75
N LEU A 171 0.75 -46.26 55.78
CA LEU A 171 -0.27 -47.28 56.01
C LEU A 171 0.24 -48.51 56.77
N GLN A 172 1.55 -48.81 56.70
CA GLN A 172 2.16 -49.85 57.53
C GLN A 172 2.34 -49.35 58.97
N LEU A 173 2.84 -48.13 59.16
CA LEU A 173 2.99 -47.47 60.46
C LEU A 173 1.64 -47.33 61.18
N GLN A 174 0.57 -46.94 60.47
CA GLN A 174 -0.78 -46.92 61.02
C GLN A 174 -1.24 -48.32 61.48
N LYS A 175 -1.03 -49.38 60.67
CA LYS A 175 -1.38 -50.76 61.06
C LYS A 175 -0.54 -51.30 62.22
N ILE A 176 0.68 -50.78 62.41
CA ILE A 176 1.53 -51.10 63.57
C ILE A 176 0.99 -50.37 64.81
N ALA A 177 0.67 -49.08 64.71
CA ALA A 177 0.09 -48.26 65.77
C ALA A 177 -1.29 -48.80 66.24
N GLU A 178 -2.17 -49.17 65.31
CA GLU A 178 -3.48 -49.79 65.59
C GLU A 178 -3.34 -51.14 66.34
N LYS A 179 -2.32 -51.93 66.03
CA LYS A 179 -2.02 -53.19 66.74
C LYS A 179 -1.36 -52.97 68.11
N ALA A 180 -0.68 -51.83 68.30
CA ALA A 180 0.00 -51.48 69.54
C ALA A 180 -0.88 -50.67 70.52
N GLY A 181 -2.01 -50.12 70.07
CA GLY A 181 -2.92 -49.32 70.90
C GLY A 181 -2.40 -47.91 71.23
N LYS A 182 -1.54 -47.36 70.37
CA LYS A 182 -0.88 -46.04 70.53
C LYS A 182 -1.16 -45.11 69.35
N THR A 183 -0.87 -43.82 69.52
CA THR A 183 -0.94 -42.80 68.45
C THR A 183 0.24 -42.92 67.48
N VAL A 184 0.03 -42.50 66.23
CA VAL A 184 1.00 -42.65 65.12
C VAL A 184 2.31 -41.89 65.37
N GLU A 185 2.27 -40.80 66.14
CA GLU A 185 3.44 -39.97 66.45
C GLU A 185 4.45 -40.70 67.36
N GLU A 186 4.00 -41.54 68.32
CA GLU A 186 4.90 -42.26 69.25
C GLU A 186 5.69 -43.39 68.58
N VAL A 187 5.17 -43.98 67.49
CA VAL A 187 5.85 -45.07 66.77
C VAL A 187 6.94 -44.54 65.84
N LEU A 188 6.86 -43.26 65.43
CA LEU A 188 7.83 -42.65 64.53
C LEU A 188 9.16 -42.34 65.23
N GLU A 189 9.14 -42.03 66.53
CA GLU A 189 10.35 -41.72 67.30
C GLU A 189 11.19 -42.99 67.54
N GLU A 190 10.58 -44.12 67.95
CA GLU A 190 11.30 -45.39 68.22
C GLU A 190 12.02 -45.96 66.98
N ALA A 191 11.49 -45.73 65.76
CA ALA A 191 12.12 -46.22 64.53
C ALA A 191 13.33 -45.40 64.06
N SER A 192 13.52 -44.19 64.59
CA SER A 192 14.53 -43.25 64.09
C SER A 192 15.94 -43.43 64.69
N GLU A 193 16.07 -44.24 65.75
CA GLU A 193 17.35 -44.44 66.46
C GLU A 193 18.18 -45.65 65.97
N SER A 194 17.68 -46.48 65.05
CA SER A 194 18.31 -47.77 64.73
C SER A 194 18.47 -48.11 63.25
N GLU A 195 19.08 -47.23 62.44
CA GLU A 195 19.75 -47.69 61.20
C GLU A 195 20.88 -46.73 60.75
N ASN A 196 22.06 -46.90 61.35
CA ASN A 196 23.26 -46.17 60.94
C ASN A 196 24.55 -46.98 61.24
N LYS A 197 24.91 -47.90 60.32
CA LYS A 197 26.27 -48.48 60.15
C LYS A 197 26.34 -49.48 58.98
N ASN A 198 27.57 -49.62 58.45
CA ASN A 198 28.08 -50.62 57.49
C ASN A 198 27.69 -50.45 56.01
N ASP A 199 28.59 -50.65 55.02
CA ASP A 199 30.07 -50.64 55.06
C ASP A 199 30.68 -50.52 53.64
N SER A 200 32.00 -50.25 53.58
CA SER A 200 33.00 -50.62 52.54
C SER A 200 32.75 -50.42 51.03
N GLN A 201 33.58 -49.53 50.46
CA GLN A 201 34.48 -49.70 49.29
C GLN A 201 34.36 -50.94 48.37
N GLU A 202 34.42 -50.74 47.04
CA GLU A 202 35.55 -51.20 46.20
C GLU A 202 35.57 -50.61 44.78
N GLU A 203 36.72 -50.72 44.10
CA GLU A 203 37.03 -50.27 42.73
C GLU A 203 37.31 -51.53 41.83
N ILE A 204 37.61 -51.52 40.52
CA ILE A 204 38.14 -50.50 39.59
C ILE A 204 37.40 -50.60 38.20
N PRO A 205 37.96 -50.60 36.95
CA PRO A 205 37.16 -50.46 35.71
C PRO A 205 37.23 -51.69 34.76
N VAL A 206 36.79 -51.56 33.50
CA VAL A 206 37.51 -51.92 32.25
C VAL A 206 36.59 -51.82 31.01
N ASP A 207 37.18 -51.45 29.87
CA ASP A 207 36.61 -51.36 28.50
C ASP A 207 36.10 -52.70 27.90
N ILE A 208 35.62 -52.62 26.65
CA ILE A 208 35.85 -53.55 25.51
C ILE A 208 34.57 -54.04 24.76
N THR A 209 34.26 -53.28 23.70
CA THR A 209 33.89 -53.66 22.31
C THR A 209 32.69 -54.56 21.93
N GLU A 210 32.14 -54.16 20.77
CA GLU A 210 31.85 -54.99 19.57
C GLU A 210 30.48 -55.63 19.27
N ALA A 211 30.22 -55.61 17.96
CA ALA A 211 29.48 -56.58 17.15
C ALA A 211 27.94 -56.72 17.29
N ALA A 212 27.27 -55.99 16.38
CA ALA A 212 26.35 -56.54 15.38
C ALA A 212 25.17 -57.44 15.82
N ARG A 213 23.94 -56.98 15.51
CA ARG A 213 23.00 -57.87 14.80
C ARG A 213 22.02 -57.18 13.84
N GLU A 214 22.24 -57.53 12.58
CA GLU A 214 21.32 -57.56 11.45
C GLU A 214 19.88 -58.01 11.78
N LYS A 215 18.87 -57.33 11.21
CA LYS A 215 17.61 -57.92 10.69
C LYS A 215 16.73 -56.92 9.92
N THR A 216 16.79 -57.04 8.60
CA THR A 216 15.65 -57.24 7.67
C THR A 216 14.23 -56.80 8.08
N THR A 217 13.62 -55.95 7.24
CA THR A 217 12.35 -56.27 6.53
C THR A 217 12.22 -55.46 5.24
N LYS A 218 11.65 -56.09 4.21
CA LYS A 218 11.08 -55.39 3.04
C LYS A 218 9.68 -54.90 3.42
N ASP A 219 9.22 -53.77 2.88
CA ASP A 219 8.05 -53.85 1.98
C ASP A 219 7.92 -52.67 1.00
N LYS A 220 7.08 -52.87 -0.03
CA LYS A 220 6.72 -51.93 -1.09
C LYS A 220 5.44 -51.17 -0.74
N THR A 221 5.34 -49.91 -1.19
CA THR A 221 4.16 -49.28 -1.84
C THR A 221 4.54 -47.81 -2.08
N SER A 222 4.73 -47.27 -3.29
CA SER A 222 3.90 -47.15 -4.50
C SER A 222 2.79 -46.09 -4.43
N ARG A 223 2.90 -45.10 -5.35
CA ARG A 223 1.85 -44.18 -5.87
C ARG A 223 1.28 -43.08 -4.96
N LYS A 224 1.66 -41.81 -5.24
CA LYS A 224 0.68 -40.70 -5.44
C LYS A 224 1.27 -39.47 -6.16
N ALA A 225 0.68 -39.09 -7.29
CA ALA A 225 0.65 -37.75 -7.91
C ALA A 225 -0.33 -37.82 -9.10
N THR A 226 -1.56 -37.29 -9.02
CA THR A 226 -1.96 -35.90 -9.36
C THR A 226 -1.54 -35.51 -10.78
N VAL A 227 -2.41 -35.48 -11.80
CA VAL A 227 -3.69 -34.73 -11.97
C VAL A 227 -3.49 -33.21 -11.94
N GLU A 228 -4.07 -32.57 -12.97
CA GLU A 228 -4.20 -31.13 -13.30
C GLU A 228 -3.21 -30.59 -14.35
N LYS A 229 -3.58 -30.35 -15.61
CA LYS A 229 -4.67 -29.52 -16.23
C LYS A 229 -4.10 -28.17 -16.71
N SER A 230 -3.47 -28.21 -17.89
CA SER A 230 -2.98 -27.04 -18.61
C SER A 230 -4.12 -26.29 -19.31
N THR A 231 -4.30 -25.01 -18.95
CA THR A 231 -5.18 -24.08 -19.66
C THR A 231 -4.33 -23.03 -20.39
N SER A 232 -4.02 -23.29 -21.67
CA SER A 232 -3.29 -22.34 -22.51
C SER A 232 -4.17 -21.14 -22.90
N ARG A 233 -3.64 -19.93 -22.73
CA ARG A 233 -4.36 -18.68 -23.03
C ARG A 233 -4.38 -18.39 -24.54
N LYS A 234 -5.54 -17.90 -24.96
CA LYS A 234 -5.87 -17.32 -26.27
C LYS A 234 -4.88 -16.24 -26.69
N THR A 235 -4.28 -16.40 -27.87
CA THR A 235 -3.50 -15.37 -28.57
C THR A 235 -4.43 -14.40 -29.30
N THR A 236 -4.16 -13.09 -29.22
CA THR A 236 -4.77 -12.08 -30.09
C THR A 236 -3.68 -11.36 -30.87
N ALA A 237 -3.84 -11.33 -32.19
CA ALA A 237 -2.79 -10.87 -33.11
C ALA A 237 -2.66 -9.33 -33.12
N LYS A 238 -1.40 -8.90 -33.16
CA LYS A 238 -0.97 -7.53 -33.43
C LYS A 238 -1.21 -7.23 -34.92
N LYS A 239 -1.97 -6.17 -35.25
CA LYS A 239 -1.99 -5.61 -36.62
C LYS A 239 -1.45 -4.18 -36.60
N THR A 240 -0.29 -4.02 -37.21
CA THR A 240 0.34 -2.74 -37.53
C THR A 240 -0.27 -2.17 -38.81
N THR A 241 -0.39 -0.85 -38.86
CA THR A 241 -0.39 -0.07 -40.10
C THR A 241 0.30 1.25 -39.80
N GLU A 242 1.44 1.46 -40.45
CA GLU A 242 2.07 2.76 -40.61
C GLU A 242 1.19 3.64 -41.53
N ASP A 243 1.21 4.97 -41.38
CA ASP A 243 1.81 5.83 -42.43
C ASP A 243 1.68 7.35 -42.20
N ASN A 244 2.53 8.07 -42.94
CA ASN A 244 2.48 9.50 -43.29
C ASN A 244 2.86 10.57 -42.24
N ILE A 245 4.17 10.75 -42.15
CA ILE A 245 4.86 12.03 -41.90
C ILE A 245 4.42 13.11 -42.91
N LYS A 246 4.04 14.32 -42.44
CA LYS A 246 4.23 15.55 -43.22
C LYS A 246 4.29 16.83 -42.37
N GLU A 247 5.49 17.28 -42.06
CA GLU A 247 5.72 18.68 -41.67
C GLU A 247 5.50 19.62 -42.87
N PRO A 248 5.20 20.91 -42.61
CA PRO A 248 5.93 21.95 -43.31
C PRO A 248 6.61 22.97 -42.38
N ARG A 249 7.70 23.54 -42.88
CA ARG A 249 8.65 24.38 -42.14
C ARG A 249 8.18 25.84 -41.98
N LYS A 250 8.61 26.41 -40.86
CA LYS A 250 8.92 27.83 -40.59
C LYS A 250 8.75 28.83 -41.75
N SER A 251 8.03 29.92 -41.49
CA SER A 251 8.36 31.25 -42.04
C SER A 251 8.33 32.31 -40.95
N THR A 252 9.52 32.79 -40.57
CA THR A 252 9.70 33.97 -39.72
C THR A 252 9.66 35.22 -40.58
N SER A 253 8.80 36.19 -40.28
CA SER A 253 8.86 37.53 -40.88
C SER A 253 8.91 38.61 -39.81
N ALA A 254 10.12 39.02 -39.46
CA ALA A 254 10.36 40.17 -38.60
C ALA A 254 10.41 41.44 -39.46
N ARG A 255 9.42 42.33 -39.33
CA ARG A 255 9.40 43.62 -40.04
C ARG A 255 9.77 44.76 -39.09
N LYS A 256 11.07 44.92 -38.83
CA LYS A 256 11.65 46.15 -38.29
C LYS A 256 12.07 47.05 -39.45
N LYS A 257 11.42 48.19 -39.62
CA LYS A 257 11.95 49.47 -40.17
C LYS A 257 10.81 50.46 -40.41
N LYS A 258 10.84 51.57 -39.68
CA LYS A 258 10.54 52.91 -40.19
C LYS A 258 11.25 53.89 -39.27
N ASP A 259 12.35 54.42 -39.77
CA ASP A 259 12.91 55.69 -39.33
C ASP A 259 12.29 56.77 -40.23
N GLU A 260 11.68 57.79 -39.62
CA GLU A 260 11.45 59.15 -40.15
C GLU A 260 10.96 60.03 -38.98
#